data_AF-A0A1W2LRR9-F1
#
_entry.id   AF-A0A1W2LRR9-F1
#
_cell.length_a   1.000
_cell.length_b   1.000
_cell.length_c   1.000
_cell.angle_alpha   90.00
_cell.angle_beta   90.00
_cell.angle_gamma   90.00
#
_symmetry.space_group_name_H-M   'P 1'
#
loop_
_entity.id
_entity.type
_entity.pdbx_description
1 polymer ?
#
loop_
_entity_poly.entity_id
_entity_poly.type
_entity_poly.pdbx_seq_one_letter_code
_entity_poly.pdbx_strand_id
1 'polypeptide(L)'
;MTPSRSSKTGTGSPWDGEFARYFDERAHNLRATAYLLCGDWHQAEDITQAALLKLYLAWPRLSRHDALDGYARKIVLRTFLSEHRRVWRKREKLTDALPDVPGETGGTEQEMLVRHALSGIAPKQRAVLVLRYFEDLSVEETAAALGCSTGNVKSQGARGLATLRKRLGPHFSELALSGAHDDGR
;
A
#
# COMPACT_ATOMS: atom_id res chain seq x y z
N MET A 1 -0.99 -55.09 21.62
CA MET A 1 -0.18 -54.01 22.20
C MET A 1 0.34 -53.15 21.05
N THR A 2 -0.45 -52.16 20.64
CA THR A 2 -0.17 -51.22 19.54
C THR A 2 0.15 -49.86 20.16
N PRO A 3 1.27 -49.20 19.85
CA PRO A 3 1.50 -47.85 20.33
C PRO A 3 0.64 -46.88 19.52
N SER A 4 -0.27 -46.20 20.23
CA SER A 4 -1.06 -45.09 19.75
C SER A 4 -0.14 -43.95 19.31
N ARG A 5 -0.21 -43.56 18.03
CA ARG A 5 0.41 -42.34 17.50
C ARG A 5 -0.24 -41.14 18.20
N SER A 6 0.47 -40.53 19.14
CA SER A 6 0.14 -39.20 19.64
C SER A 6 0.32 -38.20 18.51
N SER A 7 -0.79 -37.68 17.99
CA SER A 7 -0.82 -36.50 17.14
C SER A 7 -0.32 -35.30 17.94
N LYS A 8 0.84 -34.76 17.55
CA LYS A 8 1.30 -33.46 18.03
C LYS A 8 0.31 -32.40 17.58
N THR A 9 -0.56 -31.93 18.47
CA THR A 9 -1.18 -30.61 18.34
C THR A 9 -0.03 -29.60 18.32
N GLY A 10 0.21 -28.99 17.16
CA GLY A 10 1.14 -27.86 17.07
C GLY A 10 0.66 -26.79 18.05
N THR A 11 1.53 -26.43 19.00
CA THR A 11 1.32 -25.30 19.90
C THR A 11 1.35 -24.03 19.08
N GLY A 12 0.19 -23.62 18.57
CA GLY A 12 -0.01 -22.30 18.00
C GLY A 12 0.32 -21.23 19.03
N SER A 13 0.75 -20.06 18.56
CA SER A 13 1.02 -18.94 19.44
C SER A 13 -0.27 -18.51 20.15
N PRO A 14 -0.22 -18.01 21.40
CA PRO A 14 -1.43 -17.56 22.10
C PRO A 14 -2.20 -16.44 21.37
N TRP A 15 -1.60 -15.79 20.38
CA TRP A 15 -2.22 -14.73 19.57
C TRP A 15 -2.63 -15.15 18.15
N ASP A 16 -2.52 -16.44 17.78
CA ASP A 16 -2.82 -16.90 16.42
C ASP A 16 -4.27 -16.60 16.00
N GLY A 17 -5.22 -16.79 16.93
CA GLY A 17 -6.64 -16.52 16.67
C GLY A 17 -6.93 -15.02 16.49
N GLU A 18 -6.29 -14.15 17.27
CA GLU A 18 -6.43 -12.69 17.12
C GLU A 18 -5.84 -12.21 15.80
N PHE A 19 -4.67 -12.74 15.43
CA PHE A 19 -4.05 -12.42 14.16
C PHE A 19 -4.90 -12.89 12.98
N ALA A 20 -5.46 -14.11 13.04
CA ALA A 20 -6.31 -14.65 11.97
C ALA A 20 -7.52 -13.75 11.71
N ARG A 21 -8.19 -13.27 12.78
CA ARG A 21 -9.29 -12.32 12.66
C ARG A 21 -8.86 -11.02 11.99
N TYR A 22 -7.74 -10.44 12.44
CA TYR A 22 -7.21 -9.21 11.83
C TYR A 22 -6.84 -9.42 10.36
N PHE A 23 -6.26 -10.58 10.02
CA PHE A 23 -5.94 -10.94 8.65
C PHE A 23 -7.19 -10.93 7.78
N ASP A 24 -8.25 -11.62 8.21
CA ASP A 24 -9.52 -11.69 7.47
C ASP A 24 -10.15 -10.30 7.30
N GLU A 25 -10.06 -9.45 8.32
CA GLU A 25 -10.63 -8.10 8.32
C GLU A 25 -9.81 -7.09 7.49
N ARG A 26 -8.48 -7.24 7.40
CA ARG A 26 -7.59 -6.18 6.89
C ARG A 26 -6.77 -6.54 5.65
N ALA A 27 -6.55 -7.82 5.35
CA ALA A 27 -5.66 -8.24 4.26
C ALA A 27 -6.11 -7.69 2.90
N HIS A 28 -7.42 -7.66 2.63
CA HIS A 28 -7.97 -7.11 1.39
C HIS A 28 -7.63 -5.63 1.23
N ASN A 29 -7.87 -4.82 2.27
CA ASN A 29 -7.63 -3.38 2.23
C ASN A 29 -6.13 -3.09 2.10
N LEU A 30 -5.28 -3.78 2.86
CA LEU A 30 -3.82 -3.64 2.75
C LEU A 30 -3.32 -3.97 1.33
N ARG A 31 -3.92 -4.96 0.66
CA ARG A 31 -3.61 -5.31 -0.73
C ARG A 31 -4.09 -4.26 -1.72
N ALA A 32 -5.27 -3.68 -1.50
CA ALA A 32 -5.75 -2.55 -2.30
C ALA A 32 -4.81 -1.33 -2.16
N THR A 33 -4.38 -0.99 -0.94
CA THR A 33 -3.40 0.06 -0.69
C THR A 33 -2.07 -0.25 -1.37
N ALA A 34 -1.57 -1.49 -1.24
CA ALA A 34 -0.34 -1.92 -1.91
C ALA A 34 -0.46 -1.79 -3.43
N TYR A 35 -1.60 -2.16 -4.02
CA TYR A 35 -1.88 -2.00 -5.44
C TYR A 35 -1.87 -0.55 -5.88
N LEU A 36 -2.47 0.37 -5.12
CA LEU A 36 -2.38 1.81 -5.40
C LEU A 36 -0.93 2.33 -5.34
N LEU A 37 -0.06 1.69 -4.56
CA LEU A 37 1.36 2.04 -4.46
C LEU A 37 2.20 1.46 -5.60
N CYS A 38 1.99 0.21 -6.03
CA CYS A 38 2.82 -0.43 -7.06
C CYS A 38 2.22 -0.38 -8.47
N GLY A 39 0.90 -0.39 -8.59
CA GLY A 39 0.16 -0.54 -9.85
C GLY A 39 0.08 -1.98 -10.36
N ASP A 40 0.61 -2.97 -9.65
CA ASP A 40 0.71 -4.38 -10.09
C ASP A 40 0.15 -5.33 -9.02
N TRP A 41 -0.76 -6.23 -9.38
CA TRP A 41 -1.43 -7.12 -8.42
C TRP A 41 -0.52 -8.17 -7.81
N HIS A 42 0.43 -8.71 -8.56
CA HIS A 42 1.40 -9.68 -8.04
C HIS A 42 2.32 -9.00 -7.04
N GLN A 43 2.83 -7.82 -7.38
CA GLN A 43 3.64 -7.01 -6.46
C GLN A 43 2.84 -6.55 -5.24
N ALA A 44 1.55 -6.23 -5.40
CA ALA A 44 0.68 -5.85 -4.30
C ALA A 44 0.49 -7.01 -3.32
N GLU A 45 0.28 -8.21 -3.85
CA GLU A 45 0.19 -9.44 -3.05
C GLU A 45 1.49 -9.71 -2.28
N ASP A 46 2.64 -9.66 -2.96
CA ASP A 46 3.96 -9.85 -2.33
C ASP A 46 4.21 -8.84 -1.20
N ILE A 47 3.92 -7.56 -1.44
CA ILE A 47 4.06 -6.50 -0.45
C ILE A 47 3.16 -6.77 0.77
N THR A 48 1.92 -7.20 0.52
CA THR A 48 0.92 -7.44 1.56
C THR A 48 1.29 -8.65 2.41
N GLN A 49 1.68 -9.76 1.79
CA GLN A 49 2.14 -10.96 2.47
C GLN A 49 3.39 -10.66 3.32
N ALA A 50 4.37 -9.96 2.75
CA ALA A 50 5.57 -9.55 3.50
C ALA A 50 5.23 -8.62 4.67
N ALA A 51 4.22 -7.77 4.53
CA ALA A 51 3.80 -6.87 5.59
C ALA A 51 3.09 -7.61 6.73
N LEU A 52 2.15 -8.51 6.40
CA LEU A 52 1.41 -9.31 7.37
C LEU A 52 2.34 -10.28 8.11
N LEU A 53 3.33 -10.86 7.44
CA LEU A 53 4.34 -11.69 8.10
C LEU A 53 5.15 -10.90 9.14
N LYS A 54 5.62 -9.70 8.78
CA LYS A 54 6.34 -8.83 9.73
C LYS A 54 5.45 -8.37 10.89
N LEU A 55 4.16 -8.13 10.62
CA LEU A 55 3.18 -7.78 11.64
C LEU A 55 2.97 -8.95 12.62
N TYR A 56 2.79 -10.17 12.11
CA TYR A 56 2.67 -11.38 12.93
C TYR A 56 3.86 -11.56 13.88
N LEU A 57 5.08 -11.34 13.38
CA LEU A 57 6.30 -11.42 14.18
C LEU A 57 6.40 -10.30 15.24
N ALA A 58 5.76 -9.15 15.00
CA ALA A 58 5.73 -8.02 15.93
C ALA A 58 4.50 -8.03 16.87
N TRP A 59 3.52 -8.91 16.61
CA TRP A 59 2.22 -8.95 17.27
C TRP A 59 2.26 -8.89 18.80
N PRO A 60 3.14 -9.64 19.49
CA PRO A 60 3.17 -9.65 20.97
C PRO A 60 3.52 -8.30 21.60
N ARG A 61 4.11 -7.39 20.82
CA ARG A 61 4.57 -6.08 21.27
C ARG A 61 3.59 -4.96 20.96
N LEU A 62 2.57 -5.23 20.14
CA LEU A 62 1.73 -4.20 19.50
C LEU A 62 0.26 -4.25 19.93
N SER A 63 -0.09 -4.99 20.99
CA SER A 63 -1.42 -5.49 21.38
C SER A 63 -2.56 -4.47 21.63
N ARG A 64 -2.55 -3.29 21.01
CA ARG A 64 -3.65 -2.33 20.92
C ARG A 64 -4.02 -2.14 19.45
N HIS A 65 -5.29 -2.32 19.09
CA HIS A 65 -5.77 -2.29 17.70
C HIS A 65 -5.38 -1.02 16.93
N ASP A 66 -5.43 0.16 17.56
CA ASP A 66 -5.04 1.42 16.92
C ASP A 66 -3.56 1.46 16.51
N ALA A 67 -2.70 0.73 17.23
CA ALA A 67 -1.28 0.60 16.88
C ALA A 67 -1.06 -0.40 15.73
N LEU A 68 -1.93 -1.42 15.59
CA LEU A 68 -1.80 -2.45 14.57
C LEU A 68 -2.03 -1.91 13.16
N ASP A 69 -3.12 -1.17 12.94
CA ASP A 69 -3.44 -0.63 11.61
C ASP A 69 -2.37 0.39 11.14
N GLY A 70 -1.95 1.29 12.04
CA GLY A 70 -0.87 2.23 11.76
C GLY A 70 0.47 1.54 11.48
N TYR A 71 0.77 0.45 12.21
CA TYR A 71 2.00 -0.31 12.03
C TYR A 71 1.97 -1.14 10.73
N ALA A 72 0.85 -1.78 10.41
CA ALA A 72 0.66 -2.55 9.19
C ALA A 72 0.85 -1.67 7.95
N ARG A 73 0.21 -0.49 7.90
CA ARG A 73 0.39 0.49 6.82
C ARG A 73 1.84 0.93 6.70
N LYS A 74 2.49 1.22 7.82
CA LYS A 74 3.92 1.56 7.86
C LYS A 74 4.79 0.45 7.27
N ILE A 75 4.49 -0.83 7.54
CA ILE A 75 5.24 -1.94 6.96
C ILE A 75 4.98 -2.06 5.45
N VAL A 76 3.73 -1.96 4.99
CA VAL A 76 3.38 -1.97 3.56
C VAL A 76 4.19 -0.91 2.80
N LEU A 77 4.18 0.33 3.29
CA LEU A 77 4.91 1.43 2.65
C LEU A 77 6.43 1.22 2.65
N ARG A 78 6.99 0.77 3.78
CA ARG A 78 8.44 0.51 3.86
C ARG A 78 8.86 -0.60 2.93
N THR A 79 8.04 -1.63 2.80
CA THR A 79 8.28 -2.77 1.89
C THR A 79 8.22 -2.29 0.44
N PHE A 80 7.18 -1.55 0.05
CA PHE A 80 7.07 -0.91 -1.26
C PHE A 80 8.30 -0.04 -1.60
N LEU A 81 8.64 0.92 -0.74
CA LEU A 81 9.77 1.82 -0.98
C LEU A 81 11.12 1.08 -1.01
N SER A 82 11.26 -0.01 -0.24
CA SER A 82 12.46 -0.84 -0.25
C SER A 82 12.62 -1.60 -1.56
N GLU A 83 11.56 -2.26 -2.03
CA GLU A 83 11.60 -2.99 -3.31
C GLU A 83 11.85 -2.05 -4.48
N HIS A 84 11.21 -0.86 -4.51
CA HIS A 84 11.45 0.10 -5.58
C HIS A 84 12.91 0.61 -5.60
N ARG A 85 13.51 0.88 -4.42
CA ARG A 85 14.95 1.21 -4.33
C ARG A 85 15.84 0.06 -4.80
N ARG A 86 15.46 -1.19 -4.52
CA ARG A 86 16.20 -2.38 -4.95
C ARG A 86 16.16 -2.54 -6.47
N VAL A 87 14.99 -2.38 -7.09
CA VAL A 87 14.83 -2.41 -8.56
C VAL A 87 15.65 -1.31 -9.22
N TRP A 88 15.57 -0.08 -8.70
CA TRP A 88 16.32 1.05 -9.25
C TRP A 88 17.85 0.82 -9.18
N ARG A 89 18.38 0.35 -8.05
CA ARG A 89 19.81 0.01 -7.91
C ARG A 89 20.24 -1.17 -8.78
N LYS A 90 19.34 -2.11 -9.08
CA LYS A 90 19.63 -3.23 -10.01
C LYS A 90 19.69 -2.73 -11.46
N ARG A 91 18.80 -1.81 -11.85
CA ARG A 91 18.79 -1.16 -13.17
C ARG A 91 19.99 -0.25 -13.41
N GLU A 92 20.45 0.46 -12.40
CA GLU A 92 21.70 1.24 -12.50
C GLU A 92 22.92 0.34 -12.80
N LYS A 93 22.86 -0.94 -12.43
CA LYS A 93 23.88 -1.95 -12.74
C LYS A 93 23.64 -2.71 -14.04
N LEU A 94 22.45 -2.61 -14.63
CA LEU A 94 22.04 -3.36 -15.81
C LEU A 94 21.26 -2.39 -16.71
N THR A 95 21.98 -1.68 -17.57
CA THR A 95 21.38 -0.78 -18.55
C THR A 95 20.44 -1.54 -19.47
N ASP A 96 19.28 -0.93 -19.71
CA ASP A 96 18.18 -1.29 -20.62
C ASP A 96 17.14 -2.33 -20.14
N ALA A 97 16.14 -1.85 -19.38
CA ALA A 97 14.73 -2.30 -19.47
C ALA A 97 13.80 -1.43 -18.60
N LEU A 98 12.88 -0.71 -19.25
CA LEU A 98 11.71 -0.04 -18.66
C LEU A 98 10.79 -1.12 -18.03
N PRO A 99 10.11 -0.90 -16.89
CA PRO A 99 9.20 -1.93 -16.39
C PRO A 99 8.00 -2.02 -17.33
N ASP A 100 7.61 -3.26 -17.59
CA ASP A 100 6.34 -3.63 -18.22
C ASP A 100 5.19 -2.92 -17.49
N VAL A 101 4.25 -2.39 -18.26
CA VAL A 101 3.04 -1.77 -17.71
C VAL A 101 2.20 -2.91 -17.12
N PRO A 102 1.83 -2.88 -15.82
CA PRO A 102 1.12 -3.99 -15.22
C PRO A 102 -0.24 -4.24 -15.90
N GLY A 103 -0.58 -5.52 -16.06
CA GLY A 103 -1.73 -6.00 -16.81
C GLY A 103 -3.07 -5.41 -16.38
N GLU A 104 -3.92 -5.17 -17.39
CA GLU A 104 -5.29 -4.69 -17.26
C GLU A 104 -6.07 -5.57 -16.28
N THR A 105 -6.56 -4.92 -15.23
CA THR A 105 -7.53 -5.52 -14.30
C THR A 105 -8.67 -4.54 -14.19
N GLY A 106 -9.88 -5.11 -14.28
CA GLY A 106 -11.13 -4.37 -14.44
C GLY A 106 -11.31 -3.13 -13.55
N GLY A 107 -12.18 -2.27 -14.03
CA GLY A 107 -12.48 -0.95 -13.51
C GLY A 107 -13.13 -0.14 -14.63
N THR A 108 -13.78 0.96 -14.30
CA THR A 108 -14.23 1.91 -15.32
C THR A 108 -13.03 2.50 -16.07
N GLU A 109 -13.26 3.06 -17.25
CA GLU A 109 -12.23 3.76 -18.01
C GLU A 109 -11.58 4.89 -17.18
N GLN A 110 -12.38 5.56 -16.36
CA GLN A 110 -11.94 6.57 -15.39
C GLN A 110 -11.00 5.98 -14.32
N GLU A 111 -11.32 4.82 -13.75
CA GLU A 111 -10.44 4.17 -12.78
C GLU A 111 -9.10 3.77 -13.41
N MET A 112 -9.12 3.23 -14.62
CA MET A 112 -7.89 2.88 -15.34
C MET A 112 -7.04 4.12 -15.62
N LEU A 113 -7.66 5.24 -16.01
CA LEU A 113 -6.99 6.51 -16.24
C LEU A 113 -6.31 7.04 -14.96
N VAL A 114 -7.03 7.04 -13.84
CA VAL A 114 -6.48 7.49 -12.55
C VAL A 114 -5.34 6.58 -12.09
N ARG A 115 -5.50 5.25 -12.21
CA ARG A 115 -4.45 4.27 -11.89
C ARG A 115 -3.20 4.48 -12.74
N HIS A 116 -3.37 4.67 -14.05
CA HIS A 116 -2.27 4.96 -14.96
C HIS A 116 -1.59 6.29 -14.62
N ALA A 117 -2.37 7.32 -14.26
CA ALA A 117 -1.82 8.60 -13.85
C ALA A 117 -0.98 8.48 -12.57
N LEU A 118 -1.45 7.73 -11.57
CA LEU A 118 -0.72 7.45 -10.32
C LEU A 118 0.60 6.69 -10.59
N SER A 119 0.62 5.72 -11.51
CA SER A 119 1.78 4.84 -11.75
C SER A 119 3.07 5.57 -12.16
N GLY A 120 2.97 6.73 -12.79
CA GLY A 120 4.13 7.58 -13.14
C GLY A 120 4.36 8.78 -12.24
N ILE A 121 3.70 8.83 -11.08
CA ILE A 121 4.12 9.71 -9.99
C ILE A 121 5.32 9.09 -9.27
N ALA A 122 6.29 9.90 -8.87
CA ALA A 122 7.46 9.41 -8.13
C ALA A 122 7.02 8.64 -6.87
N PRO A 123 7.66 7.51 -6.52
CA PRO A 123 7.18 6.60 -5.47
C PRO A 123 6.87 7.26 -4.12
N LYS A 124 7.72 8.20 -3.68
CA LYS A 124 7.50 8.92 -2.41
C LYS A 124 6.32 9.90 -2.48
N GLN A 125 6.11 10.56 -3.63
CA GLN A 125 4.97 11.45 -3.83
C GLN A 125 3.68 10.63 -3.88
N ARG A 126 3.67 9.52 -4.62
CA ARG A 126 2.54 8.59 -4.66
C ARG A 126 2.19 8.04 -3.28
N ALA A 127 3.19 7.63 -2.50
CA ALA A 127 2.97 7.17 -1.13
C ALA A 127 2.29 8.24 -0.24
N VAL A 128 2.68 9.51 -0.38
CA VAL A 128 2.01 10.62 0.32
C VAL A 128 0.56 10.79 -0.15
N LEU A 129 0.29 10.71 -1.45
CA LEU A 129 -1.08 10.85 -1.97
C LEU A 129 -1.98 9.71 -1.50
N VAL A 130 -1.52 8.46 -1.57
CA VAL A 130 -2.27 7.30 -1.11
C VAL A 130 -2.59 7.44 0.39
N LEU A 131 -1.60 7.78 1.21
CA LEU A 131 -1.85 7.94 2.65
C LEU A 131 -2.81 9.09 2.99
N ARG A 132 -2.72 10.22 2.28
CA ARG A 132 -3.50 11.41 2.60
C ARG A 132 -4.93 11.37 2.08
N TYR A 133 -5.17 10.71 0.95
CA TYR A 133 -6.43 10.81 0.21
C TYR A 133 -7.18 9.48 0.03
N PHE A 134 -6.51 8.33 0.16
CA PHE A 134 -7.17 7.02 0.13
C PHE A 134 -7.28 6.38 1.52
N GLU A 135 -6.39 6.76 2.43
CA GLU A 135 -6.30 6.23 3.79
C GLU A 135 -6.69 7.28 4.86
N ASP A 136 -7.12 8.45 4.41
CA ASP A 136 -7.57 9.61 5.21
C ASP A 136 -6.63 10.02 6.37
N LEU A 137 -5.32 9.77 6.24
CA LEU A 137 -4.38 10.12 7.28
C LEU A 137 -4.14 11.63 7.35
N SER A 138 -3.95 12.15 8.56
CA SER A 138 -3.41 13.49 8.81
C SER A 138 -1.99 13.65 8.25
N VAL A 139 -1.50 14.90 8.20
CA VAL A 139 -0.12 15.18 7.75
C VAL A 139 0.88 14.58 8.73
N GLU A 140 0.55 14.63 10.02
CA GLU A 140 1.30 14.15 11.16
C GLU A 140 1.41 12.62 11.13
N GLU A 141 0.29 11.92 10.92
CA GLU A 141 0.26 10.46 10.78
C GLU A 141 1.03 10.00 9.54
N THR A 142 0.86 10.71 8.41
CA THR A 142 1.62 10.44 7.17
C THR A 142 3.13 10.60 7.40
N ALA A 143 3.54 11.65 8.12
CA ALA A 143 4.94 11.91 8.46
C ALA A 143 5.52 10.80 9.34
N ALA A 144 4.76 10.36 10.36
CA ALA A 144 5.13 9.28 11.25
C ALA A 144 5.21 7.91 10.52
N ALA A 145 4.32 7.66 9.55
CA ALA A 145 4.34 6.46 8.72
C ALA A 145 5.58 6.41 7.83
N LEU A 146 5.90 7.53 7.17
CA LEU A 146 7.04 7.66 6.25
C LEU A 146 8.39 7.85 6.94
N GLY A 147 8.41 8.24 8.22
CA GLY A 147 9.62 8.60 8.94
C GLY A 147 10.27 9.88 8.40
N CYS A 148 9.46 10.90 8.09
CA CYS A 148 9.92 12.20 7.60
C CYS A 148 9.22 13.36 8.33
N SER A 149 9.56 14.61 8.00
CA SER A 149 8.92 15.78 8.60
C SER A 149 7.56 16.09 7.95
N THR A 150 6.67 16.76 8.68
CA THR A 150 5.38 17.26 8.14
C THR A 150 5.59 18.20 6.94
N GLY A 151 6.64 19.01 6.95
CA GLY A 151 7.04 19.84 5.79
C GLY A 151 7.45 19.00 4.57
N ASN A 152 8.10 17.85 4.77
CA ASN A 152 8.38 16.90 3.71
C ASN A 152 7.08 16.34 3.12
N VAL A 153 6.14 15.92 3.97
CA VAL A 153 4.82 15.45 3.53
C VAL A 153 4.10 16.50 2.69
N LYS A 154 3.98 17.74 3.19
CA LYS A 154 3.33 18.84 2.46
C LYS A 154 3.98 19.10 1.09
N SER A 155 5.31 19.19 1.05
CA SER A 155 6.04 19.44 -0.20
C SER A 155 5.96 18.27 -1.20
N GLN A 156 6.01 17.02 -0.73
CA GLN A 156 5.84 15.84 -1.60
C GLN A 156 4.40 15.71 -2.08
N GLY A 157 3.41 15.99 -1.23
CA GLY A 157 1.99 16.00 -1.58
C GLY A 157 1.69 17.05 -2.65
N ALA A 158 2.18 18.28 -2.48
CA ALA A 158 2.03 19.35 -3.48
C ALA A 158 2.64 18.95 -4.85
N ARG A 159 3.87 18.40 -4.85
CA ARG A 159 4.52 17.92 -6.09
C ARG A 159 3.79 16.72 -6.70
N GLY A 160 3.29 15.82 -5.87
CA GLY A 160 2.50 14.66 -6.30
C GLY A 160 1.23 15.10 -6.99
N LEU A 161 0.44 15.99 -6.37
CA LEU A 161 -0.78 16.55 -6.96
C LEU A 161 -0.49 17.31 -8.26
N ALA A 162 0.59 18.11 -8.31
CA ALA A 162 0.99 18.79 -9.53
C ALA A 162 1.34 17.81 -10.65
N THR A 163 2.01 16.70 -10.33
CA THR A 163 2.32 15.63 -11.29
C THR A 163 1.05 14.91 -11.74
N LEU A 164 0.15 14.58 -10.81
CA LEU A 164 -1.13 13.93 -11.11
C LEU A 164 -1.97 14.78 -12.07
N ARG A 165 -2.12 16.08 -11.79
CA ARG A 165 -2.84 17.03 -12.66
C ARG A 165 -2.24 17.08 -14.07
N LYS A 166 -0.91 17.14 -14.18
CA LYS A 166 -0.23 17.12 -15.48
C LYS A 166 -0.49 15.84 -16.26
N ARG A 167 -0.54 14.68 -15.58
CA ARG A 167 -0.74 13.38 -16.23
C ARG A 167 -2.19 13.11 -16.60
N LEU A 168 -3.14 13.61 -15.82
CA LEU A 168 -4.57 13.53 -16.14
C LEU A 168 -4.98 14.52 -17.23
N GLY A 169 -4.28 15.65 -17.37
CA GLY A 169 -4.53 16.62 -18.43
C GLY A 169 -5.99 17.11 -18.43
N PRO A 170 -6.67 17.19 -19.58
CA PRO A 170 -8.06 17.62 -19.68
C PRO A 170 -9.04 16.78 -18.86
N HIS A 171 -8.77 15.48 -18.71
CA HIS A 171 -9.62 14.55 -17.95
C HIS A 171 -9.68 14.87 -16.46
N PHE A 172 -8.72 15.64 -15.92
CA PHE A 172 -8.79 16.08 -14.52
C PHE A 172 -10.05 16.89 -14.24
N SER A 173 -10.43 17.77 -15.16
CA SER A 173 -11.64 18.59 -15.03
C SER A 173 -12.90 17.74 -15.17
N GLU A 174 -12.91 16.77 -16.09
CA GLU A 174 -14.03 15.84 -16.29
C GLU A 174 -14.27 14.95 -15.06
N LEU A 175 -13.19 14.43 -14.46
CA LEU A 175 -13.24 13.64 -13.23
C LEU A 175 -13.67 14.49 -12.02
N ALA A 176 -13.21 15.74 -11.93
CA ALA A 176 -13.60 16.64 -10.85
C ALA A 176 -15.09 16.99 -10.92
N LEU A 177 -15.65 17.10 -12.13
CA LEU A 177 -17.07 17.36 -12.35
C LEU A 177 -17.93 16.10 -12.12
N SER A 178 -17.44 14.91 -12.46
CA SER A 178 -18.19 13.66 -12.22
C SER A 178 -18.22 13.26 -10.75
N GLY A 179 -17.14 13.48 -10.00
CA GLY A 179 -17.10 13.19 -8.55
C GLY A 179 -18.04 14.08 -7.73
N ALA A 180 -18.28 15.32 -8.19
CA ALA A 180 -19.22 16.24 -7.54
C ALA A 180 -20.71 15.84 -7.72
N HIS A 181 -21.02 14.85 -8.55
CA HIS A 181 -22.39 14.34 -8.74
C HIS A 181 -22.71 13.10 -7.90
N ASP A 182 -21.72 12.49 -7.24
CA ASP A 182 -21.88 11.22 -6.51
C ASP A 182 -21.96 11.37 -4.97
N ASP A 183 -21.77 12.58 -4.43
CA ASP A 183 -21.91 12.91 -2.99
C ASP A 183 -23.39 12.96 -2.49
N GLY A 184 -24.28 12.19 -3.12
CA GLY A 184 -25.74 12.29 -2.98
C GLY A 184 -26.51 10.99 -2.70
N ARG A 185 -25.87 9.93 -2.17
CA ARG A 185 -26.59 8.73 -1.72
C ARG A 185 -26.07 8.15 -0.40
#